data_AF-A0A838F7Q6-F1
#
_entry.id   AF-A0A838F7Q6-F1
#
_cell.length_a   1.000
_cell.length_b   1.000
_cell.length_c   1.000
_cell.angle_alpha   90.00
_cell.angle_beta   90.00
_cell.angle_gamma   90.00
#
_symmetry.space_group_name_H-M   'P 1'
#
loop_
_entity.id
_entity.type
_entity.pdbx_description
1 polymer ?
#
loop_
_entity_poly.entity_id
_entity_poly.type
_entity_poly.pdbx_seq_one_letter_code
_entity_poly.pdbx_strand_id
1 'polypeptide(L)'
;MVELCSIHFQPEIDNENMVVNSLFADGAAALIISSKKKLKNTHLPSLRLSGFHSKVIHAGGAMMTWHPSEKGFLMGLDSLVPQLIESNARPLIAEAVDKFSIRKMDGLNWVVHPGGRKILEAVQRGISLQADDLKESYIVLKNFGNMSSPSIFFVLKGMLRKNQPWKKKECIIAAGFGPGITIETALLEPVIA
;
A
#
# COMPACT_ATOMS: atom_id res chain seq x y z
N MET A 1 -4.06 8.51 -11.09
CA MET A 1 -4.08 9.10 -9.74
C MET A 1 -2.95 10.10 -9.66
N VAL A 2 -3.24 11.30 -9.17
CA VAL A 2 -2.29 12.40 -9.00
C VAL A 2 -2.52 12.91 -7.58
N GLU A 3 -1.43 13.02 -6.82
CA GLU A 3 -1.43 13.54 -5.46
C GLU A 3 -0.39 14.64 -5.39
N LEU A 4 -0.82 15.80 -4.90
CA LEU A 4 0.04 16.97 -4.69
C LEU A 4 0.04 17.29 -3.19
N CYS A 5 0.57 16.38 -2.38
CA CYS A 5 0.54 16.50 -0.92
C CYS A 5 1.24 17.78 -0.43
N SER A 6 2.20 18.31 -1.19
CA SER A 6 2.94 19.53 -0.88
C SER A 6 2.05 20.78 -0.80
N ILE A 7 0.88 20.80 -1.46
CA ILE A 7 -0.06 21.93 -1.38
C ILE A 7 -0.76 22.01 -0.01
N HIS A 8 -0.58 20.98 0.83
CA HIS A 8 -1.14 20.89 2.18
C HIS A 8 -0.08 21.10 3.27
N PHE A 9 1.14 21.52 2.90
CA PHE A 9 2.22 21.78 3.84
C PHE A 9 1.80 22.76 4.94
N GLN A 10 2.04 22.38 6.20
CA GLN A 10 1.78 23.23 7.37
C GLN A 10 3.11 23.70 7.98
N PRO A 11 3.40 25.01 8.05
CA PRO A 11 4.69 25.52 8.56
C PRO A 11 4.86 25.40 10.08
N GLU A 12 3.80 25.10 10.82
CA GLU A 12 3.81 24.95 12.27
C GLU A 12 4.77 23.83 12.72
N ILE A 13 5.63 24.14 13.70
CA ILE A 13 6.66 23.22 14.20
C ILE A 13 6.12 22.49 15.43
N ASP A 14 5.29 21.48 15.18
CA ASP A 14 4.88 20.49 16.16
C ASP A 14 5.21 19.07 15.66
N ASN A 15 5.21 18.09 16.58
CA ASN A 15 5.65 16.74 16.26
C ASN A 15 4.83 16.08 15.14
N GLU A 16 3.53 16.38 15.06
CA GLU A 16 2.63 15.78 14.08
C GLU A 16 2.91 16.35 12.69
N ASN A 17 2.94 17.68 12.57
CA ASN A 17 3.27 18.38 11.34
C ASN A 17 4.69 18.07 10.86
N MET A 18 5.67 17.96 11.77
CA MET A 18 7.02 17.54 11.40
C MET A 18 7.05 16.14 10.78
N VAL A 19 6.32 15.18 11.34
CA VAL A 19 6.24 13.82 10.78
C VAL A 19 5.55 13.87 9.41
N VAL A 20 4.39 14.49 9.32
CA VAL A 20 3.60 14.62 8.07
C VAL A 20 4.44 15.27 6.96
N ASN A 21 5.02 16.44 7.23
CA ASN A 21 5.81 17.19 6.25
C ASN A 21 7.10 16.48 5.83
N SER A 22 7.69 15.66 6.70
CA SER A 22 8.89 14.88 6.38
C SER A 22 8.58 13.61 5.56
N LEU A 23 7.32 13.20 5.53
CA LEU A 23 6.88 11.91 5.03
C LEU A 23 6.20 12.02 3.66
N PHE A 24 5.27 12.98 3.53
CA PHE A 24 4.45 13.10 2.33
C PHE A 24 5.18 13.78 1.17
N ALA A 25 4.88 13.34 -0.05
CA ALA A 25 5.47 13.83 -1.29
C ALA A 25 4.43 13.91 -2.40
N ASP A 26 4.78 14.59 -3.48
CA ASP A 26 3.94 14.65 -4.68
C ASP A 26 4.20 13.45 -5.58
N GLY A 27 3.17 12.95 -6.25
CA GLY A 27 3.31 11.80 -7.13
C GLY A 27 2.12 11.56 -8.04
N ALA A 28 2.38 10.84 -9.14
CA ALA A 28 1.33 10.46 -10.07
C ALA A 28 1.57 9.05 -10.62
N ALA A 29 0.50 8.28 -10.71
CA ALA A 29 0.49 6.95 -11.33
C ALA A 29 -0.68 6.84 -12.31
N ALA A 30 -0.43 6.21 -13.46
CA ALA A 30 -1.44 5.91 -14.47
C ALA A 30 -1.43 4.40 -14.76
N LEU A 31 -2.62 3.85 -14.97
CA LEU A 31 -2.83 2.44 -15.27
C LEU A 31 -3.73 2.30 -16.49
N ILE A 32 -3.47 1.28 -17.30
CA ILE A 32 -4.37 0.82 -18.36
C ILE A 32 -5.05 -0.44 -17.83
N ILE A 33 -6.37 -0.39 -17.68
CA ILE A 33 -7.18 -1.51 -17.21
C ILE A 33 -7.96 -2.08 -18.39
N SER A 34 -8.00 -3.41 -18.49
CA SER A 34 -8.75 -4.11 -19.53
C SER A 34 -9.48 -5.31 -18.95
N SER A 35 -10.68 -5.59 -19.48
CA SER A 35 -11.41 -6.84 -19.21
C SER A 35 -10.87 -8.04 -20.01
N LYS A 36 -9.97 -7.80 -20.97
CA LYS A 36 -9.37 -8.87 -21.79
C LYS A 36 -8.36 -9.66 -20.95
N LYS A 37 -8.52 -11.00 -20.92
CA LYS A 37 -7.61 -11.91 -20.20
C LYS A 37 -6.15 -11.80 -20.64
N LYS A 38 -5.92 -11.46 -21.92
CA LYS A 38 -4.61 -11.19 -22.48
C LYS A 38 -4.76 -10.12 -23.56
N LEU A 39 -3.94 -9.08 -23.48
CA LEU A 39 -3.86 -8.08 -24.53
C LEU A 39 -3.08 -8.70 -25.71
N LYS A 40 -3.68 -8.71 -26.90
CA LYS A 40 -3.01 -9.15 -28.13
C LYS A 40 -1.88 -8.16 -28.44
N ASN A 41 -0.73 -8.67 -28.90
CA ASN A 41 0.42 -7.88 -29.34
C ASN A 41 1.07 -6.98 -28.27
N THR A 42 0.96 -7.34 -26.99
CA THR A 42 1.70 -6.65 -25.92
C THR A 42 2.69 -7.62 -25.27
N HIS A 43 3.98 -7.29 -25.30
CA HIS A 43 5.02 -8.00 -24.53
C HIS A 43 5.18 -7.43 -23.11
N LEU A 44 4.33 -6.50 -22.71
CA LEU A 44 4.40 -5.87 -21.41
C LEU A 44 3.87 -6.82 -20.32
N PRO A 45 4.55 -6.91 -19.16
CA PRO A 45 4.02 -7.63 -18.02
C PRO A 45 2.72 -6.97 -17.55
N SER A 46 1.72 -7.77 -17.21
CA SER A 46 0.43 -7.28 -16.71
C SER A 46 -0.04 -8.13 -15.53
N LEU A 47 -0.92 -7.55 -14.72
CA LEU A 47 -1.53 -8.18 -13.56
C LEU A 47 -3.02 -8.32 -13.78
N ARG A 48 -3.57 -9.44 -13.34
CA ARG A 48 -5.01 -9.67 -13.23
C ARG A 48 -5.43 -9.41 -11.79
N LEU A 49 -6.44 -8.56 -11.62
CA LEU A 49 -7.15 -8.41 -10.35
C LEU A 49 -8.11 -9.59 -10.16
N SER A 50 -7.75 -10.49 -9.24
CA SER A 50 -8.53 -11.71 -8.96
C SER A 50 -9.43 -11.56 -7.74
N GLY A 51 -9.19 -10.57 -6.88
CA GLY A 51 -10.02 -10.34 -5.70
C GLY A 51 -9.76 -9.00 -5.02
N PHE A 52 -10.75 -8.53 -4.28
CA PHE A 52 -10.67 -7.31 -3.47
C PHE A 52 -11.43 -7.44 -2.15
N HIS A 53 -10.88 -6.86 -1.08
CA HIS A 53 -11.46 -6.87 0.26
C HIS A 53 -11.14 -5.56 0.98
N SER A 54 -12.15 -4.97 1.60
CA SER A 54 -12.06 -3.74 2.39
C SER A 54 -12.53 -4.04 3.81
N LYS A 55 -11.82 -3.48 4.80
CA LYS A 55 -12.21 -3.56 6.21
C LYS A 55 -11.87 -2.25 6.95
N VAL A 56 -12.75 -1.84 7.84
CA VAL A 56 -12.56 -0.68 8.72
C VAL A 56 -12.29 -1.15 10.15
N ILE A 57 -11.26 -0.57 10.79
CA ILE A 57 -10.96 -0.75 12.21
C ILE A 57 -11.58 0.41 12.99
N HIS A 58 -12.80 0.21 13.49
CA HIS A 58 -13.55 1.27 14.18
C HIS A 58 -12.83 1.90 15.38
N ALA A 59 -11.97 1.14 16.07
CA ALA A 59 -11.19 1.62 17.21
C ALA A 59 -10.15 2.71 16.84
N GLY A 60 -9.84 2.89 15.55
CA GLY A 60 -8.82 3.83 15.06
C GLY A 60 -9.34 5.03 14.28
N GLY A 61 -10.66 5.30 14.30
CA GLY A 61 -11.30 6.27 13.41
C GLY A 61 -10.68 7.67 13.40
N ALA A 62 -10.24 8.15 14.56
CA ALA A 62 -9.64 9.49 14.73
C ALA A 62 -8.10 9.50 14.63
N MET A 63 -7.45 8.35 14.41
CA MET A 63 -5.99 8.22 14.45
C MET A 63 -5.32 8.60 13.12
N MET A 64 -6.09 8.68 12.05
CA MET A 64 -5.64 9.12 10.74
C MET A 64 -6.76 9.91 10.08
N THR A 65 -6.56 11.22 9.94
CA THR A 65 -7.62 12.15 9.55
C THR A 65 -7.16 13.16 8.51
N TRP A 66 -8.12 13.68 7.77
CA TRP A 66 -7.95 14.79 6.84
C TRP A 66 -9.04 15.82 7.16
N HIS A 67 -8.64 16.99 7.64
CA HIS A 67 -9.54 18.07 8.01
C HIS A 67 -9.39 19.24 7.03
N PRO A 68 -10.41 19.54 6.20
CA PRO A 68 -10.38 20.71 5.34
C PRO A 68 -10.22 22.00 6.14
N SER A 69 -9.38 22.91 5.66
CA SER A 69 -9.19 24.24 6.24
C SER A 69 -8.90 25.28 5.15
N GLU A 70 -8.85 26.55 5.56
CA GLU A 70 -8.44 27.65 4.67
C GLU A 70 -6.97 27.56 4.22
N LYS A 71 -6.14 26.78 4.93
CA LYS A 71 -4.71 26.55 4.64
C LYS A 71 -4.45 25.21 3.92
N GLY A 72 -5.48 24.59 3.36
CA GLY A 72 -5.42 23.24 2.79
C GLY A 72 -5.93 22.17 3.75
N PHE A 73 -5.65 20.91 3.46
CA PHE A 73 -6.11 19.81 4.30
C PHE A 73 -5.11 19.54 5.42
N LEU A 74 -5.56 19.66 6.66
CA LEU A 74 -4.78 19.35 7.85
C LEU A 74 -4.78 17.83 8.04
N MET A 75 -3.61 17.22 7.95
CA MET A 75 -3.43 15.79 8.10
C MET A 75 -3.15 15.46 9.56
N GLY A 76 -4.00 14.63 10.16
CA GLY A 76 -3.76 14.05 11.48
C GLY A 76 -3.16 12.65 11.35
N LEU A 77 -2.10 12.36 12.09
CA LEU A 77 -1.45 11.05 12.15
C LEU A 77 -0.98 10.73 13.56
N ASP A 78 -1.79 9.96 14.28
CA ASP A 78 -1.47 9.52 15.63
C ASP A 78 -0.25 8.57 15.63
N SER A 79 0.67 8.82 16.57
CA SER A 79 1.86 8.01 16.80
C SER A 79 1.61 6.52 17.08
N LEU A 80 0.39 6.16 17.49
CA LEU A 80 -0.07 4.81 17.80
C LEU A 80 -0.59 4.04 16.57
N VAL A 81 -0.77 4.70 15.40
CA VAL A 81 -1.20 4.03 14.15
C VAL A 81 -0.36 2.78 13.82
N PRO A 82 0.99 2.80 13.91
CA PRO A 82 1.79 1.60 13.67
C PRO A 82 1.44 0.43 14.61
N GLN A 83 1.17 0.69 15.89
CA GLN A 83 0.82 -0.35 16.86
C GLN A 83 -0.57 -0.95 16.56
N LEU A 84 -1.51 -0.09 16.16
CA LEU A 84 -2.85 -0.54 15.74
C LEU A 84 -2.76 -1.41 14.49
N ILE A 85 -1.94 -1.02 13.50
CA ILE A 85 -1.68 -1.82 12.30
C ILE A 85 -1.01 -3.15 12.67
N GLU A 86 0.05 -3.14 13.48
CA GLU A 86 0.76 -4.36 13.87
C GLU A 86 -0.18 -5.39 14.53
N SER A 87 -1.05 -4.94 15.44
CA SER A 87 -1.99 -5.79 16.17
C SER A 87 -3.13 -6.33 15.29
N ASN A 88 -3.47 -5.64 14.19
CA ASN A 88 -4.61 -5.99 13.34
C ASN A 88 -4.22 -6.52 11.95
N ALA A 89 -2.97 -6.38 11.52
CA ALA A 89 -2.56 -6.77 10.17
C ALA A 89 -2.80 -8.26 9.92
N ARG A 90 -2.46 -9.14 10.87
CA ARG A 90 -2.64 -10.58 10.72
C ARG A 90 -4.09 -11.03 10.58
N PRO A 91 -5.00 -10.70 11.52
CA PRO A 91 -6.40 -11.12 11.38
C PRO A 91 -7.03 -10.54 10.10
N LEU A 92 -6.69 -9.31 9.72
CA LEU A 92 -7.27 -8.65 8.55
C LEU A 92 -6.78 -9.24 7.22
N ILE A 93 -5.48 -9.54 7.13
CA ILE A 93 -4.93 -10.24 5.98
C ILE A 93 -5.44 -11.68 5.94
N ALA A 94 -5.61 -12.36 7.08
CA ALA A 94 -6.20 -13.71 7.11
C ALA A 94 -7.65 -13.71 6.58
N GLU A 95 -8.49 -12.75 6.99
CA GLU A 95 -9.84 -12.59 6.43
C GLU A 95 -9.82 -12.40 4.90
N ALA A 96 -8.89 -11.60 4.38
CA ALA A 96 -8.72 -11.40 2.95
C ALA A 96 -8.26 -12.69 2.23
N VAL A 97 -7.26 -13.37 2.78
CA VAL A 97 -6.70 -14.64 2.27
C VAL A 97 -7.78 -15.73 2.23
N ASP A 98 -8.60 -15.84 3.27
CA ASP A 98 -9.74 -16.76 3.32
C ASP A 98 -10.79 -16.40 2.26
N LYS A 99 -11.15 -15.12 2.14
CA LYS A 99 -12.06 -14.65 1.08
C LYS A 99 -11.53 -14.95 -0.32
N PHE A 100 -10.22 -14.92 -0.52
CA PHE A 100 -9.57 -15.25 -1.78
C PHE A 100 -9.31 -16.75 -1.97
N SER A 101 -9.72 -17.61 -1.02
CA SER A 101 -9.51 -19.06 -1.05
C SER A 101 -8.03 -19.47 -1.19
N ILE A 102 -7.11 -18.67 -0.62
CA ILE A 102 -5.69 -18.95 -0.62
C ILE A 102 -5.37 -19.88 0.55
N ARG A 103 -4.82 -21.06 0.27
CA ARG A 103 -4.60 -22.10 1.29
C ARG A 103 -3.46 -21.82 2.27
N LYS A 104 -2.43 -21.09 1.84
CA LYS A 104 -1.24 -20.77 2.64
C LYS A 104 -0.70 -19.39 2.25
N MET A 105 -0.28 -18.63 3.25
CA MET A 105 0.39 -17.33 3.04
C MET A 105 1.86 -17.48 2.64
N ASP A 106 2.44 -18.65 2.86
CA ASP A 106 3.83 -18.95 2.50
C ASP A 106 4.03 -18.84 0.98
N GLY A 107 5.03 -18.05 0.57
CA GLY A 107 5.37 -17.85 -0.84
C GLY A 107 4.47 -16.86 -1.59
N LEU A 108 3.60 -16.12 -0.90
CA LEU A 108 2.94 -14.94 -1.46
C LEU A 108 3.94 -13.80 -1.65
N ASN A 109 3.74 -13.02 -2.70
CA ASN A 109 4.45 -11.76 -2.92
C ASN A 109 3.67 -10.61 -2.28
N TRP A 110 4.37 -9.62 -1.75
CA TRP A 110 3.77 -8.54 -0.97
C TRP A 110 3.97 -7.18 -1.63
N VAL A 111 2.87 -6.43 -1.74
CA VAL A 111 2.86 -5.05 -2.21
C VAL A 111 2.18 -4.22 -1.14
N VAL A 112 2.96 -3.77 -0.16
CA VAL A 112 2.44 -2.98 0.95
C VAL A 112 2.65 -1.50 0.66
N HIS A 113 1.59 -0.71 0.78
CA HIS A 113 1.66 0.75 0.66
C HIS A 113 2.74 1.31 1.62
N PRO A 114 3.72 2.07 1.11
CA PRO A 114 4.79 2.63 1.93
C PRO A 114 4.32 3.89 2.65
N GLY A 115 3.38 3.73 3.59
CA GLY A 115 2.83 4.85 4.38
C GLY A 115 3.85 5.47 5.34
N GLY A 116 5.01 4.84 5.52
CA GLY A 116 6.11 5.30 6.36
C GLY A 116 6.91 4.11 6.88
N ARG A 117 8.13 4.37 7.37
CA ARG A 117 9.03 3.29 7.82
C ARG A 117 8.41 2.45 8.93
N LYS A 118 7.83 3.10 9.94
CA LYS A 118 7.16 2.41 11.07
C LYS A 118 5.95 1.59 10.63
N ILE A 119 5.25 2.01 9.56
CA ILE A 119 4.12 1.27 9.00
C ILE A 119 4.60 -0.03 8.35
N LEU A 120 5.65 0.05 7.52
CA LEU A 120 6.23 -1.14 6.89
C LEU A 120 6.75 -2.13 7.95
N GLU A 121 7.44 -1.63 8.97
CA GLU A 121 7.92 -2.44 10.09
C GLU A 121 6.78 -3.09 10.89
N ALA A 122 5.69 -2.35 11.14
CA ALA A 122 4.50 -2.86 11.81
C ALA A 122 3.81 -3.97 11.01
N VAL A 123 3.65 -3.81 9.70
CA VAL A 123 3.08 -4.85 8.84
C VAL A 123 4.00 -6.07 8.79
N GLN A 124 5.32 -5.85 8.62
CA GLN A 124 6.31 -6.93 8.58
C GLN A 124 6.25 -7.79 9.84
N ARG A 125 6.22 -7.17 11.04
CA ARG A 125 6.07 -7.89 12.31
C ARG A 125 4.70 -8.54 12.44
N GLY A 126 3.63 -7.79 12.18
CA GLY A 126 2.26 -8.23 12.35
C GLY A 126 1.94 -9.52 11.61
N ILE A 127 2.43 -9.67 10.37
CA ILE A 127 2.19 -10.89 9.56
C ILE A 127 3.43 -11.77 9.38
N SER A 128 4.49 -11.50 10.13
CA SER A 128 5.74 -12.30 10.16
C SER A 128 6.44 -12.43 8.81
N LEU A 129 6.52 -11.33 8.06
CA LEU A 129 7.24 -11.27 6.78
C LEU A 129 8.76 -11.27 6.97
N GLN A 130 9.46 -11.79 5.97
CA GLN A 130 10.91 -11.71 5.84
C GLN A 130 11.33 -10.31 5.40
N ALA A 131 12.59 -9.94 5.68
CA ALA A 131 13.11 -8.62 5.37
C ALA A 131 13.02 -8.26 3.87
N ASP A 132 13.19 -9.24 2.99
CA ASP A 132 13.14 -9.02 1.54
C ASP A 132 11.72 -8.92 0.97
N ASP A 133 10.67 -9.34 1.72
CA ASP A 133 9.29 -9.35 1.23
C ASP A 133 8.76 -7.93 0.95
N LEU A 134 9.24 -6.92 1.69
CA LEU A 134 8.84 -5.52 1.56
C LEU A 134 9.89 -4.64 0.87
N LYS A 135 10.89 -5.25 0.24
CA LYS A 135 12.04 -4.55 -0.36
C LYS A 135 11.61 -3.45 -1.34
N GLU A 136 10.66 -3.73 -2.23
CA GLU A 136 10.17 -2.72 -3.18
C GLU A 136 9.42 -1.57 -2.48
N SER A 137 8.66 -1.86 -1.42
CA SER A 137 8.01 -0.82 -0.62
C SER A 137 9.04 0.12 0.04
N TYR A 138 10.10 -0.43 0.61
CA TYR A 138 11.21 0.36 1.17
C TYR A 138 11.94 1.18 0.10
N ILE A 139 12.17 0.62 -1.08
CA ILE A 139 12.81 1.34 -2.21
C ILE A 139 11.94 2.53 -2.64
N VAL A 140 10.62 2.34 -2.75
CA VAL A 140 9.71 3.42 -3.11
C VAL A 140 9.71 4.51 -2.04
N LEU A 141 9.57 4.13 -0.76
CA LEU A 141 9.62 5.08 0.34
C LEU A 141 10.92 5.90 0.35
N LYS A 142 12.06 5.23 0.14
CA LYS A 142 13.38 5.87 0.14
C LYS A 142 13.53 6.89 -1.00
N ASN A 143 13.04 6.56 -2.20
CA ASN A 143 13.28 7.36 -3.39
C ASN A 143 12.22 8.43 -3.64
N PHE A 144 11.00 8.24 -3.13
CA PHE A 144 9.85 9.07 -3.47
C PHE A 144 9.03 9.52 -2.26
N GLY A 145 9.35 9.11 -1.04
CA GLY A 145 8.53 9.38 0.13
C GLY A 145 7.17 8.66 0.07
N ASN A 146 6.22 9.13 0.89
CA ASN A 146 4.82 8.73 0.83
C ASN A 146 4.08 9.66 -0.14
N MET A 147 3.89 9.21 -1.38
CA MET A 147 3.13 9.97 -2.38
C MET A 147 1.61 9.88 -2.19
N SER A 148 1.11 9.42 -1.04
CA SER A 148 -0.28 8.99 -0.86
C SER A 148 -0.65 7.86 -1.84
N SER A 149 -1.83 7.86 -2.43
CA SER A 149 -2.40 6.74 -3.20
C SER A 149 -1.57 6.23 -4.40
N PRO A 150 -0.83 7.03 -5.19
CA PRO A 150 0.13 6.59 -6.20
C PRO A 150 1.20 5.62 -5.71
N SER A 151 1.60 5.70 -4.44
CA SER A 151 2.76 4.97 -3.91
C SER A 151 2.67 3.46 -4.12
N ILE A 152 1.48 2.87 -3.95
CA ILE A 152 1.29 1.43 -4.12
C ILE A 152 1.53 0.98 -5.57
N PHE A 153 1.23 1.84 -6.55
CA PHE A 153 1.48 1.55 -7.96
C PHE A 153 2.97 1.65 -8.33
N PHE A 154 3.74 2.47 -7.63
CA PHE A 154 5.19 2.49 -7.78
C PHE A 154 5.81 1.18 -7.25
N VAL A 155 5.28 0.66 -6.14
CA VAL A 155 5.70 -0.65 -5.60
C VAL A 155 5.37 -1.76 -6.61
N LEU A 156 4.14 -1.77 -7.13
CA LEU A 156 3.73 -2.73 -8.18
C LEU A 156 4.62 -2.65 -9.42
N LYS A 157 4.96 -1.43 -9.88
CA LYS A 157 5.84 -1.21 -11.03
C LYS A 157 7.26 -1.74 -10.78
N GLY A 158 7.82 -1.51 -9.59
CA GLY A 158 9.14 -2.02 -9.20
C GLY A 158 9.17 -3.55 -9.21
N MET A 159 8.17 -4.15 -8.58
CA MET A 159 8.01 -5.60 -8.51
C MET A 159 7.85 -6.23 -9.91
N LEU A 160 6.96 -5.68 -10.76
CA LEU A 160 6.72 -6.12 -12.16
C LEU A 160 7.96 -6.15 -13.04
N ARG A 161 8.92 -5.25 -12.80
CA ARG A 161 10.16 -5.14 -13.56
C ARG A 161 11.22 -6.15 -13.12
N LYS A 162 11.26 -6.54 -11.83
CA LYS A 162 12.34 -7.36 -11.27
C LYS A 162 12.07 -8.86 -11.27
N ASN A 163 10.82 -9.28 -11.09
CA ASN A 163 10.48 -10.70 -10.96
C ASN A 163 10.20 -11.38 -12.32
N GLN A 164 11.05 -11.15 -13.32
CA GLN A 164 10.95 -11.85 -14.59
C GLN A 164 11.97 -13.01 -14.66
N PRO A 165 11.55 -14.22 -15.08
CA PRO A 165 10.19 -14.59 -15.48
C PRO A 165 9.28 -14.87 -14.27
N TRP A 166 8.10 -14.25 -14.26
CA TRP A 166 7.04 -14.53 -13.30
C TRP A 166 6.61 -16.00 -13.41
N LYS A 167 6.50 -16.73 -12.30
CA LYS A 167 5.94 -18.09 -12.35
C LYS A 167 4.41 -18.02 -12.40
N LYS A 168 3.78 -18.94 -13.13
CA LYS A 168 2.31 -18.98 -13.42
C LYS A 168 1.40 -19.11 -12.18
N LYS A 169 1.97 -19.13 -10.98
CA LYS A 169 1.29 -19.34 -9.69
C LYS A 169 1.73 -18.36 -8.60
N GLU A 170 2.51 -17.33 -8.94
CA GLU A 170 2.91 -16.30 -7.97
C GLU A 170 1.71 -15.39 -7.70
N CYS A 171 1.08 -15.59 -6.54
CA CYS A 171 0.03 -14.68 -6.07
C CYS A 171 0.68 -13.47 -5.40
N ILE A 172 0.07 -12.31 -5.60
CA ILE A 172 0.50 -11.05 -5.01
C ILE A 172 -0.64 -10.54 -4.13
N ILE A 173 -0.35 -10.26 -2.87
CA ILE A 173 -1.25 -9.52 -1.98
C ILE A 173 -0.78 -8.07 -1.94
N ALA A 174 -1.63 -7.19 -2.45
CA ALA A 174 -1.45 -5.75 -2.29
C ALA A 174 -2.29 -5.25 -1.13
N ALA A 175 -1.70 -4.46 -0.22
CA ALA A 175 -2.37 -3.93 0.96
C ALA A 175 -2.10 -2.44 1.11
N GLY A 176 -3.15 -1.65 1.29
CA GLY A 176 -3.12 -0.22 1.57
C GLY A 176 -3.85 0.12 2.87
N PHE A 177 -3.41 1.18 3.53
CA PHE A 177 -3.98 1.68 4.79
C PHE A 177 -4.34 3.15 4.62
N GLY A 178 -5.49 3.58 5.14
CA GLY A 178 -5.95 4.96 5.02
C GLY A 178 -6.88 5.39 6.17
N PRO A 179 -7.44 6.61 6.12
CA PRO A 179 -8.29 7.18 7.17
C PRO A 179 -9.47 6.29 7.62
N GLY A 180 -9.93 6.52 8.86
CA GLY A 180 -10.91 5.67 9.57
C GLY A 180 -10.30 4.44 10.27
N ILE A 181 -8.96 4.32 10.18
CA ILE A 181 -8.19 3.15 9.75
C ILE A 181 -8.98 2.15 8.90
N THR A 182 -8.92 2.37 7.59
CA THR A 182 -9.38 1.41 6.57
C THR A 182 -8.19 0.64 6.02
N ILE A 183 -8.37 -0.66 5.80
CA ILE A 183 -7.42 -1.52 5.09
C ILE A 183 -8.07 -2.02 3.81
N GLU A 184 -7.39 -1.78 2.70
CA GLU A 184 -7.75 -2.29 1.39
C GLU A 184 -6.77 -3.37 0.96
N THR A 185 -7.29 -4.55 0.61
CA THR A 185 -6.49 -5.70 0.19
C THR A 185 -6.93 -6.18 -1.19
N ALA A 186 -5.99 -6.39 -2.09
CA ALA A 186 -6.22 -6.92 -3.42
C ALA A 186 -5.39 -8.18 -3.68
N LEU A 187 -6.00 -9.18 -4.32
CA LEU A 187 -5.30 -10.32 -4.89
C LEU A 187 -4.98 -10.03 -6.37
N LEU A 188 -3.70 -10.06 -6.70
CA LEU A 188 -3.19 -9.87 -8.05
C LEU A 188 -2.43 -11.12 -8.52
N GLU A 189 -2.58 -11.45 -9.80
CA GLU A 189 -1.88 -12.57 -10.43
C GLU A 189 -1.16 -12.10 -11.71
N PRO A 190 0.12 -12.43 -11.91
CA PRO A 190 0.82 -12.19 -13.16
C PRO A 190 0.11 -12.85 -14.34
N VAL A 191 -0.08 -12.09 -15.41
CA VAL A 191 -0.55 -12.60 -16.70
C VAL A 191 0.69 -12.87 -17.55
N ILE A 192 1.07 -14.14 -17.65
CA ILE A 192 2.20 -14.57 -18.48
C ILE A 192 1.75 -14.66 -19.94
N ALA A 193 2.55 -14.11 -20.85
CA ALA A 193 2.34 -14.23 -22.28
C ALA A 193 2.57 -15.67 -22.77
#